data_AF-A0A6S7K880-F1
#
_entry.id   AF-A0A6S7K880-F1
#
_cell.length_a   1.000
_cell.length_b   1.000
_cell.length_c   1.000
_cell.angle_alpha   90.00
_cell.angle_beta   90.00
_cell.angle_gamma   90.00
#
_symmetry.space_group_name_H-M   'P 1'
#
loop_
_entity.id
_entity.type
_entity.pdbx_description
1 polymer ?
#
loop_
_entity_poly.entity_id
_entity_poly.type
_entity_poly.pdbx_seq_one_letter_code
_entity_poly.pdbx_strand_id
1 'polypeptide(L)'
;MLMGNAAEPESSQTYDVSTPTPTAIANLFNRYFTSVFNTDHDNLEERSSPPSSPPSTSGQSDLQLSIEEVARTLLALDTTKATGPDRIPSRLLKETAWQIAPSLTQIFN
;
A
#
# COMPACT_ATOMS: atom_id res chain seq x y z
N MET A 1 45.23 34.49 -29.60
CA MET A 1 44.93 34.60 -28.15
C MET A 1 43.49 35.08 -28.08
N LEU A 2 42.53 34.20 -27.73
CA LEU A 2 42.00 34.01 -26.36
C LEU A 2 41.49 35.34 -25.78
N MET A 3 40.27 35.51 -25.26
CA MET A 3 39.17 34.62 -24.91
C MET A 3 37.99 35.53 -24.49
N GLY A 4 36.75 35.01 -24.48
CA GLY A 4 35.77 35.40 -23.46
C GLY A 4 34.44 35.97 -23.95
N ASN A 5 33.57 35.10 -24.47
CA ASN A 5 32.13 35.29 -24.33
C ASN A 5 31.79 35.24 -22.84
N ALA A 6 31.33 36.35 -22.27
CA ALA A 6 30.62 36.32 -21.00
C ALA A 6 29.19 35.83 -21.29
N ALA A 7 28.98 34.52 -21.18
CA ALA A 7 27.66 33.96 -20.99
C ALA A 7 27.15 34.48 -19.64
N GLU A 8 25.99 35.15 -19.65
CA GLU A 8 25.27 35.44 -18.41
C GLU A 8 24.91 34.10 -17.74
N PRO A 9 25.30 33.90 -16.46
CA PRO A 9 24.98 32.69 -15.76
C PRO A 9 23.51 32.72 -15.32
N GLU A 10 22.82 31.64 -15.69
CA GLU A 10 21.74 30.97 -15.00
C GLU A 10 20.94 31.82 -14.00
N SER A 11 19.67 32.05 -14.35
CA SER A 11 18.61 32.41 -13.43
C SER A 11 18.63 31.42 -12.25
N SER A 12 19.32 31.83 -11.18
CA SER A 12 19.25 31.18 -9.89
C SER A 12 17.78 31.22 -9.49
N GLN A 13 17.09 30.09 -9.63
CA GLN A 13 15.79 29.89 -9.01
C GLN A 13 16.03 29.97 -7.52
N THR A 14 15.94 31.17 -6.97
CA THR A 14 15.78 31.42 -5.56
C THR A 14 14.51 30.69 -5.16
N TYR A 15 14.67 29.51 -4.57
CA TYR A 15 13.63 28.85 -3.82
C TYR A 15 13.29 29.79 -2.66
N ASP A 16 12.28 30.62 -2.89
CA ASP A 16 11.57 31.33 -1.83
C ASP A 16 11.10 30.25 -0.86
N VAL A 17 11.71 30.20 0.32
CA VAL A 17 11.26 29.38 1.46
C VAL A 17 10.01 30.04 2.01
N SER A 18 8.99 30.16 1.17
CA SER A 18 7.63 30.46 1.56
C SER A 18 7.06 29.14 2.04
N THR A 19 6.72 29.07 3.33
CA THR A 19 6.06 27.91 3.90
C THR A 19 4.85 27.58 3.03
N PRO A 20 4.79 26.40 2.40
CA PRO A 20 3.74 26.10 1.45
C PRO A 20 2.41 26.16 2.20
N THR A 21 1.44 26.89 1.65
CA THR A 21 0.10 26.99 2.23
C THR A 21 -0.48 25.57 2.40
N PRO A 22 -1.40 25.35 3.36
CA PRO A 22 -2.04 24.03 3.53
C PRO A 22 -2.60 23.47 2.21
N THR A 23 -3.12 24.34 1.35
CA THR A 23 -3.58 24.01 0.00
C THR A 23 -2.44 23.56 -0.93
N ALA A 24 -1.30 24.24 -0.92
CA ALA A 24 -0.14 23.84 -1.72
C ALA A 24 0.41 22.48 -1.28
N ILE A 25 0.46 22.22 0.04
CA ILE A 25 0.85 20.92 0.59
C ILE A 25 -0.14 19.82 0.15
N ALA A 26 -1.45 20.05 0.31
CA ALA A 26 -2.48 19.10 -0.10
C ALA A 26 -2.42 18.80 -1.60
N ASN A 27 -2.23 19.82 -2.43
CA ASN A 27 -2.09 19.66 -3.87
C ASN A 27 -0.81 18.92 -4.27
N LEU A 28 0.30 19.15 -3.56
CA LEU A 28 1.54 18.40 -3.80
C LEU A 28 1.38 16.93 -3.43
N PHE A 29 0.80 16.64 -2.26
CA PHE A 29 0.49 15.28 -1.83
C PHE A 29 -0.44 14.58 -2.82
N ASN A 30 -1.56 15.20 -3.20
CA ASN A 30 -2.53 14.61 -4.13
C ASN A 30 -1.91 14.32 -5.50
N ARG A 31 -1.07 15.21 -6.02
CA ARG A 31 -0.35 14.99 -7.29
C ARG A 31 0.59 13.80 -7.19
N TYR A 32 1.40 13.75 -6.13
CA TYR A 32 2.32 12.62 -5.93
C TYR A 32 1.56 11.30 -5.77
N PHE A 33 0.58 11.27 -4.87
CA PHE A 33 -0.28 10.12 -4.62
C PHE A 33 -0.88 9.62 -5.94
N THR A 34 -1.57 10.48 -6.70
CA THR A 34 -2.17 10.10 -7.97
C THR A 34 -1.14 9.60 -9.00
N SER A 35 0.09 10.14 -9.00
CA SER A 35 1.13 9.73 -9.95
C SER A 35 1.71 8.33 -9.69
N VAL A 36 1.71 7.88 -8.42
CA VAL A 36 2.27 6.56 -8.05
C VAL A 36 1.23 5.44 -8.07
N PHE A 37 -0.06 5.78 -8.07
CA PHE A 37 -1.14 4.84 -8.31
C PHE A 37 -1.49 4.83 -9.79
N ASN A 38 -0.88 3.93 -10.55
CA ASN A 38 -1.20 3.74 -11.97
C ASN A 38 -2.69 3.40 -12.12
N THR A 39 -3.40 4.23 -12.90
CA THR A 39 -4.71 3.89 -13.45
C THR A 39 -4.50 3.22 -14.81
N ASP A 40 -3.81 2.07 -14.83
CA ASP A 40 -3.82 1.20 -16.00
C ASP A 40 -5.12 0.38 -15.98
N HIS A 41 -6.26 1.07 -16.11
CA HIS A 41 -7.57 0.46 -16.28
C HIS A 41 -7.98 0.35 -17.76
N ASP A 42 -7.17 0.87 -18.70
CA ASP A 42 -7.49 0.92 -20.14
C ASP A 42 -6.88 -0.21 -20.99
N ASN A 43 -6.29 -1.25 -20.38
CA ASN A 43 -5.93 -2.50 -21.08
C ASN A 43 -6.55 -3.74 -20.41
N LEU A 44 -7.86 -3.68 -20.12
CA LEU A 44 -8.63 -4.86 -19.68
C LEU A 44 -9.13 -5.73 -20.83
N GLU A 45 -8.93 -5.33 -22.09
CA GLU A 45 -9.43 -6.05 -23.28
C GLU A 45 -8.45 -7.12 -23.82
N GLU A 46 -7.18 -7.15 -23.37
CA GLU A 46 -6.18 -8.14 -23.82
C GLU A 46 -5.79 -9.16 -22.73
N ARG A 47 -6.78 -9.65 -21.97
CA ARG A 47 -6.60 -10.77 -21.03
C ARG A 47 -7.61 -11.90 -21.19
N SER A 48 -8.35 -11.88 -22.31
CA SER A 48 -9.43 -12.81 -22.65
C SER A 48 -8.97 -14.20 -23.08
N SER A 49 -7.67 -14.49 -23.09
CA SER A 49 -7.15 -15.84 -23.28
C SER A 49 -6.61 -16.38 -21.96
N PRO A 50 -7.17 -17.48 -21.41
CA PRO A 50 -6.50 -18.16 -20.31
C PRO A 50 -5.12 -18.61 -20.80
N PRO A 51 -4.05 -18.44 -20.00
CA PRO A 51 -2.75 -19.00 -20.35
C PRO A 51 -2.91 -20.52 -20.57
N SER A 52 -2.54 -21.02 -21.74
CA SER A 52 -2.67 -22.43 -22.15
C SER A 52 -1.73 -23.39 -21.38
N SER A 53 -1.19 -22.96 -20.26
CA SER A 53 -0.36 -23.75 -19.37
C SER A 53 -0.59 -23.21 -17.96
N PRO A 54 -0.84 -24.07 -16.95
CA PRO A 54 -0.84 -23.62 -15.58
C PRO A 54 0.51 -22.92 -15.33
N PRO A 55 0.54 -21.70 -14.76
CA PRO A 55 1.79 -21.12 -14.32
C PRO A 55 2.43 -22.16 -13.40
N SER A 56 3.65 -22.57 -13.73
CA SER A 56 4.45 -23.40 -12.84
C SER A 56 4.54 -22.67 -11.50
N THR A 57 3.76 -23.10 -10.51
CA THR A 57 3.80 -22.62 -9.12
C THR A 57 5.07 -23.17 -8.46
N SER A 58 6.23 -22.88 -9.07
CA SER A 58 7.51 -23.06 -8.43
C SER A 58 7.63 -22.00 -7.33
N GLY A 59 7.26 -22.39 -6.11
CA GLY A 59 7.64 -21.69 -4.89
C GLY A 59 6.60 -20.75 -4.30
N GLN A 60 5.30 -21.00 -4.45
CA GLN A 60 4.36 -20.52 -3.43
C GLN A 60 4.70 -21.32 -2.18
N SER A 61 5.43 -20.71 -1.26
CA SER A 61 5.63 -21.28 0.07
C SER A 61 4.25 -21.63 0.61
N ASP A 62 4.00 -22.91 0.92
CA ASP A 62 2.78 -23.32 1.61
C ASP A 62 2.78 -22.62 2.96
N LEU A 63 2.14 -21.44 3.02
CA LEU A 63 1.98 -20.67 4.25
C LEU A 63 0.96 -21.41 5.11
N GLN A 64 1.46 -22.35 5.90
CA GLN A 64 0.66 -23.03 6.91
C GLN A 64 0.66 -22.19 8.17
N LEU A 65 -0.50 -21.63 8.51
CA LEU A 65 -0.71 -20.91 9.75
C LEU A 65 -1.05 -21.90 10.87
N SER A 66 -0.46 -21.73 12.05
CA SER A 66 -0.93 -22.40 13.25
C SER A 66 -2.06 -21.61 13.93
N ILE A 67 -2.93 -22.31 14.64
CA ILE A 67 -3.98 -21.69 15.48
C ILE A 67 -3.36 -20.69 16.46
N GLU A 68 -2.21 -21.04 17.02
CA GLU A 68 -1.48 -20.22 17.99
C GLU A 68 -0.99 -18.89 17.39
N GLU A 69 -0.54 -18.90 16.14
CA GLU A 69 -0.10 -17.68 15.43
C GLU A 69 -1.28 -16.78 15.11
N VAL A 70 -2.40 -17.37 14.66
CA VAL A 70 -3.63 -16.62 14.39
C VAL A 70 -4.16 -16.01 15.69
N ALA A 71 -4.25 -16.78 16.78
CA ALA A 71 -4.70 -16.28 18.08
C ALA A 71 -3.80 -15.15 18.61
N ARG A 72 -2.47 -15.31 18.54
CA ARG A 72 -1.52 -14.26 18.94
C ARG A 72 -1.67 -12.99 18.11
N THR A 73 -1.94 -13.13 16.81
CA THR A 73 -2.19 -11.98 15.92
C THR A 73 -3.46 -11.23 16.33
N LEU A 74 -4.54 -11.95 16.65
CA LEU A 74 -5.79 -11.35 17.13
C LEU A 74 -5.61 -10.66 18.50
N LEU A 75 -4.83 -11.26 19.41
CA LEU A 75 -4.49 -10.68 20.70
C LEU A 75 -3.55 -9.46 20.61
N ALA A 76 -2.84 -9.29 19.50
CA ALA A 76 -2.01 -8.12 19.25
C ALA A 76 -2.81 -6.91 18.70
N LEU A 77 -4.09 -7.07 18.36
CA LEU A 77 -4.90 -6.01 17.76
C LEU A 77 -5.01 -4.77 18.64
N ASP A 78 -4.81 -3.59 18.05
CA ASP A 78 -5.04 -2.32 18.74
C ASP A 78 -6.53 -1.99 18.76
N THR A 79 -7.13 -2.00 19.95
CA THR A 79 -8.56 -1.73 20.14
C THR A 79 -8.94 -0.25 20.03
N THR A 80 -7.96 0.66 19.95
CA THR A 80 -8.19 2.10 19.79
C THR A 80 -8.38 2.50 18.32
N LYS A 81 -8.06 1.59 17.38
CA LYS A 81 -8.22 1.82 15.94
C LYS A 81 -9.69 1.74 15.52
N ALA A 82 -10.00 2.46 14.45
CA ALA A 82 -11.31 2.41 13.82
C ALA A 82 -11.61 1.01 13.28
N THR A 83 -12.90 0.67 13.29
CA THR A 83 -13.40 -0.55 12.64
C THR A 83 -13.17 -0.50 11.15
N GLY A 84 -12.91 -1.66 10.55
CA GLY A 84 -12.85 -1.81 9.10
C GLY A 84 -14.22 -1.56 8.43
N PRO A 85 -14.29 -1.66 7.10
CA PRO A 85 -15.54 -1.56 6.35
C PRO A 85 -16.55 -2.66 6.71
N ASP A 86 -16.07 -3.76 7.32
CA ASP A 86 -16.88 -4.84 7.89
C ASP A 86 -17.62 -4.45 9.18
N ARG A 87 -17.28 -3.31 9.79
CA ARG A 87 -17.81 -2.81 11.06
C ARG A 87 -17.60 -3.76 12.24
N ILE A 88 -16.63 -4.67 12.16
CA ILE A 88 -16.30 -5.60 13.26
C ILE A 88 -15.27 -4.92 14.17
N PRO A 89 -15.57 -4.69 15.48
CA PRO A 89 -14.62 -4.09 16.40
C PRO A 89 -13.41 -4.98 16.67
N SER A 90 -12.21 -4.40 16.62
CA SER A 90 -10.96 -5.07 17.01
C SER A 90 -11.01 -5.62 18.44
N ARG A 91 -11.79 -4.98 19.32
CA ARG A 91 -12.03 -5.47 20.70
C ARG A 91 -12.73 -6.83 20.70
N LEU A 92 -13.76 -7.01 19.86
CA LEU A 92 -14.47 -8.28 19.77
C LEU A 92 -13.52 -9.39 19.32
N LEU A 93 -12.79 -9.16 18.23
CA LEU A 93 -11.82 -10.12 17.69
C LEU A 93 -10.74 -10.50 18.71
N LYS A 94 -10.28 -9.53 19.51
CA LYS A 94 -9.31 -9.74 20.58
C LYS A 94 -9.89 -10.57 21.74
N GLU A 95 -11.09 -10.25 22.19
CA GLU A 95 -11.74 -10.94 23.32
C GLU A 95 -12.17 -12.37 22.95
N THR A 96 -12.50 -12.63 21.69
CA THR A 96 -12.89 -13.96 21.19
C THR A 96 -11.75 -14.67 20.44
N ALA A 97 -10.50 -14.22 20.61
CA ALA A 97 -9.37 -14.67 19.77
C ALA A 97 -9.22 -16.19 19.73
N TRP A 98 -9.25 -16.85 20.90
CA TRP A 98 -9.07 -18.30 21.00
C TRP A 98 -10.25 -19.10 20.45
N GLN A 99 -11.46 -18.54 20.49
CA GLN A 99 -12.66 -19.19 19.99
C GLN A 99 -12.72 -19.16 18.47
N ILE A 100 -12.28 -18.06 17.84
CA ILE A 100 -12.36 -17.89 16.38
C ILE A 100 -11.10 -18.34 15.64
N ALA A 101 -9.94 -18.38 16.31
CA ALA A 101 -8.66 -18.75 15.69
C ALA A 101 -8.72 -20.10 14.95
N PRO A 102 -9.32 -21.19 15.48
CA PRO A 102 -9.39 -22.45 14.74
C PRO A 102 -10.13 -22.35 13.40
N SER A 103 -11.24 -21.59 13.37
CA SER A 103 -12.02 -21.39 12.15
C SER A 103 -11.25 -20.54 11.14
N LEU A 104 -10.59 -19.47 11.60
CA LEU A 104 -9.78 -18.62 10.74
C LEU A 104 -8.59 -19.37 10.17
N THR A 105 -7.88 -20.17 10.97
CA THR A 105 -6.79 -21.03 10.50
C THR A 105 -7.25 -21.97 9.39
N GLN A 106 -8.44 -22.57 9.50
CA GLN A 106 -9.00 -23.43 8.46
C GLN A 106 -9.42 -22.69 7.18
N ILE A 107 -9.72 -21.39 7.26
CA ILE A 107 -10.09 -20.58 6.09
C ILE A 107 -8.85 -20.20 5.27
N PHE A 108 -7.71 -20.01 5.93
CA PHE A 108 -6.49 -19.52 5.29
C PHE A 108 -5.48 -20.60 4.90
N ASN A 109 -5.58 -21.80 5.49
CA ASN A 109 -4.79 -22.99 5.13
C ASN A 109 -5.49 -23.81 4.05
#